data_AF-A0A257G9J7-F1
#
_entry.id   AF-A0A257G9J7-F1
#
_cell.length_a   1.000
_cell.length_b   1.000
_cell.length_c   1.000
_cell.angle_alpha   90.00
_cell.angle_beta   90.00
_cell.angle_gamma   90.00
#
_symmetry.space_group_name_H-M   'P 1'
#
loop_
_entity.id
_entity.type
_entity.pdbx_description
1 polymer ?
#
loop_
_entity_poly.entity_id
_entity_poly.type
_entity_poly.pdbx_seq_one_letter_code
_entity_poly.pdbx_strand_id
1 'polypeptide(L)'
;MARKFLYAIAVLIVMVIAALLALRIWSAELTRFAFVPRGAFESQAPLRAGTYDDPAMWVSRPGTPYDPAQYHPEGSTPGKPGRAFVFFIHPTSYLAREHWNGPVSDTDTRHRTALFVRGMASAFNGEAAVFVPYYRQAAFGSFLVNRPETLKARAIAYGDVRAAFRAFVAAVPADAPIVLAGHSQGALHLMHLLQNDVKGTPLAARVVAAYMIGWPVSPAHDLPETGLPPCTAPDQTGCALSWLSFADPPDARLMLDTYRVEPGLDGKPKGDEPILCTNPLNGGAAPNAPGTANIGTMVPSVDLTTGKLTKLGVPARCDAGTGLLLIGEGPDLGPFVLPGNNYHVYDVPLFWANVRADVARRSQAWLARQKAAQPAPAK
;
A
#
# COMPACT_ATOMS: atom_id res chain seq x y z
N MET A 1 -44.28 10.32 35.61
CA MET A 1 -43.84 10.41 34.19
C MET A 1 -42.31 10.50 34.10
N ALA A 2 -41.67 11.49 34.71
CA ALA A 2 -40.20 11.67 34.68
C ALA A 2 -39.38 10.44 35.13
N ARG A 3 -39.78 9.74 36.21
CA ARG A 3 -39.05 8.55 36.70
C ARG A 3 -39.00 7.39 35.68
N LYS A 4 -40.10 7.13 34.98
CA LYS A 4 -40.17 6.08 33.94
C LYS A 4 -39.34 6.46 32.70
N PHE A 5 -39.35 7.74 32.34
CA PHE A 5 -38.52 8.29 31.28
C PHE A 5 -37.02 8.19 31.59
N LEU A 6 -36.61 8.52 32.82
CA LEU A 6 -35.21 8.37 33.28
C LEU A 6 -34.75 6.91 33.28
N TYR A 7 -35.61 5.96 33.68
CA TYR A 7 -35.28 4.53 33.55
C TYR A 7 -35.13 4.09 32.09
N ALA A 8 -35.96 4.58 31.18
CA ALA A 8 -35.82 4.29 29.76
C ALA A 8 -34.49 4.84 29.18
N ILE A 9 -34.12 6.08 29.53
CA ILE A 9 -32.83 6.66 29.14
C ILE A 9 -31.66 5.87 29.73
N ALA A 10 -31.72 5.51 31.02
CA ALA A 10 -30.67 4.74 31.66
C ALA A 10 -30.48 3.36 30.99
N VAL A 11 -31.57 2.67 30.63
CA VAL A 11 -31.51 1.42 29.87
C VAL A 11 -30.88 1.62 28.50
N LEU A 12 -31.26 2.68 27.77
CA LEU A 12 -30.66 3.00 26.47
C LEU A 12 -29.15 3.29 26.59
N ILE A 13 -28.74 4.06 27.59
CA ILE A 13 -27.32 4.34 27.87
C ILE A 13 -26.58 3.03 28.17
N VAL A 14 -27.13 2.17 29.02
CA VAL A 14 -26.52 0.86 29.34
C VAL A 14 -26.43 -0.02 28.10
N MET A 15 -27.45 -0.03 27.23
CA MET A 15 -27.40 -0.78 25.98
C MET A 15 -26.35 -0.23 25.00
N VAL A 16 -26.22 1.10 24.90
CA VAL A 16 -25.17 1.73 24.08
C VAL A 16 -23.79 1.40 24.65
N ILE A 17 -23.58 1.51 25.96
CA ILE A 17 -22.32 1.15 26.62
C ILE A 17 -22.02 -0.33 26.39
N ALA A 18 -23.00 -1.23 26.56
CA ALA A 18 -22.83 -2.66 26.32
C ALA A 18 -22.51 -2.96 24.85
N ALA A 19 -23.13 -2.26 23.89
CA ALA A 19 -22.85 -2.39 22.47
C ALA A 19 -21.44 -1.88 22.12
N LEU A 20 -21.02 -0.74 22.65
CA LEU A 20 -19.67 -0.21 22.48
C LEU A 20 -18.62 -1.12 23.13
N LEU A 21 -18.91 -1.66 24.30
CA LEU A 21 -18.06 -2.63 24.99
C LEU A 21 -17.97 -3.92 24.17
N ALA A 22 -19.08 -4.39 23.61
CA ALA A 22 -19.11 -5.55 22.73
C ALA A 22 -18.29 -5.34 21.45
N LEU A 23 -18.47 -4.19 20.80
CA LEU A 23 -17.67 -3.78 19.63
C LEU A 23 -16.18 -3.70 19.96
N ARG A 24 -15.83 -3.29 21.18
CA ARG A 24 -14.44 -3.21 21.64
C ARG A 24 -13.84 -4.60 21.93
N ILE A 25 -14.57 -5.45 22.65
CA ILE A 25 -14.10 -6.78 23.08
C ILE A 25 -14.07 -7.76 21.90
N TRP A 26 -15.10 -7.75 21.03
CA TRP A 26 -15.26 -8.69 19.92
C TRP A 26 -15.04 -8.05 18.54
N SER A 27 -14.23 -6.98 18.49
CA SER A 27 -13.94 -6.24 17.25
C SER A 27 -13.42 -7.17 16.14
N ALA A 28 -12.51 -8.08 16.47
CA ALA A 28 -11.91 -9.01 15.51
C ALA A 28 -12.93 -10.03 14.97
N GLU A 29 -13.76 -10.62 15.83
CA GLU A 29 -14.79 -11.59 15.47
C GLU A 29 -15.88 -10.95 14.61
N LEU A 30 -16.34 -9.75 14.97
CA LEU A 30 -17.32 -9.01 14.19
C LEU A 30 -16.77 -8.58 12.83
N THR A 31 -15.50 -8.17 12.77
CA THR A 31 -14.83 -7.83 11.51
C THR A 31 -14.73 -9.06 10.60
N ARG A 32 -14.33 -10.22 11.14
CA ARG A 32 -14.33 -11.48 10.39
C ARG A 32 -15.73 -11.86 9.90
N PHE A 33 -16.75 -11.76 10.76
CA PHE A 33 -18.12 -12.07 10.40
C PHE A 33 -18.68 -11.17 9.28
N ALA A 34 -18.28 -9.89 9.28
CA ALA A 34 -18.70 -8.90 8.30
C ALA A 34 -18.05 -9.13 6.93
N PHE A 35 -16.75 -9.44 6.89
CA PHE A 35 -15.97 -9.37 5.65
C PHE A 35 -15.48 -10.71 5.09
N VAL A 36 -15.40 -11.79 5.89
CA VAL A 36 -14.95 -13.10 5.40
C VAL A 36 -15.98 -13.68 4.43
N PRO A 37 -15.58 -14.04 3.20
CA PRO A 37 -16.50 -14.66 2.25
C PRO A 37 -17.14 -15.94 2.81
N ARG A 38 -18.43 -16.10 2.53
CA ARG A 38 -19.23 -17.25 3.02
C ARG A 38 -19.41 -18.34 1.97
N GLY A 39 -19.28 -17.98 0.69
CA GLY A 39 -19.40 -18.89 -0.43
C GLY A 39 -18.20 -19.85 -0.56
N ALA A 40 -18.39 -20.91 -1.33
CA ALA A 40 -17.29 -21.76 -1.77
C ALA A 40 -16.31 -20.97 -2.63
N PHE A 41 -15.04 -21.38 -2.63
CA PHE A 41 -14.06 -20.80 -3.55
C PHE A 41 -14.39 -21.17 -5.00
N GLU A 42 -14.41 -20.16 -5.87
CA GLU A 42 -14.61 -20.31 -7.30
C GLU A 42 -13.26 -20.33 -8.00
N SER A 43 -12.91 -21.45 -8.64
CA SER A 43 -11.75 -21.48 -9.52
C SER A 43 -12.04 -20.62 -10.75
N GLN A 44 -11.12 -19.71 -11.09
CA GLN A 44 -11.25 -18.85 -12.25
C GLN A 44 -10.04 -19.05 -13.17
N ALA A 45 -10.31 -19.11 -14.48
CA ALA A 45 -9.23 -19.15 -15.46
C ALA A 45 -8.39 -17.85 -15.40
N PRO A 46 -7.10 -17.90 -15.78
CA PRO A 46 -6.31 -16.70 -16.03
C PRO A 46 -7.01 -15.78 -17.04
N LEU A 47 -6.79 -14.46 -16.92
CA LEU A 47 -7.26 -13.51 -17.93
C LEU A 47 -6.65 -13.85 -19.31
N ARG A 48 -7.35 -13.47 -20.37
CA ARG A 48 -6.88 -13.71 -21.74
C ARG A 48 -5.54 -12.98 -21.97
N ALA A 49 -4.67 -13.57 -22.77
CA ALA A 49 -3.47 -12.87 -23.22
C ALA A 49 -3.84 -11.54 -23.93
N GLY A 50 -3.09 -10.47 -23.63
CA GLY A 50 -3.34 -9.13 -24.15
C GLY A 50 -4.50 -8.38 -23.45
N THR A 51 -5.09 -8.91 -22.37
CA THR A 51 -6.13 -8.18 -21.62
C THR A 51 -5.67 -6.78 -21.19
N TYR A 52 -4.39 -6.61 -20.81
CA TYR A 52 -3.85 -5.31 -20.40
C TYR A 52 -3.40 -4.40 -21.55
N ASP A 53 -3.58 -4.81 -22.81
CA ASP A 53 -3.44 -3.90 -23.96
C ASP A 53 -4.62 -2.92 -24.03
N ASP A 54 -5.77 -3.31 -23.46
CA ASP A 54 -6.97 -2.49 -23.33
C ASP A 54 -6.78 -1.37 -22.28
N PRO A 55 -6.88 -0.08 -22.65
CA PRO A 55 -6.87 1.02 -21.70
C PRO A 55 -7.89 0.89 -20.56
N ALA A 56 -9.04 0.24 -20.77
CA ALA A 56 -10.07 0.08 -19.75
C ALA A 56 -9.68 -0.84 -18.58
N MET A 57 -8.62 -1.63 -18.75
CA MET A 57 -8.01 -2.47 -17.72
C MET A 57 -7.00 -1.73 -16.84
N TRP A 58 -6.85 -0.43 -17.04
CA TRP A 58 -6.02 0.44 -16.22
C TRP A 58 -6.90 1.45 -15.46
N VAL A 59 -6.71 1.51 -14.14
CA VAL A 59 -7.25 2.61 -13.32
C VAL A 59 -6.56 3.91 -13.71
N SER A 60 -5.25 3.81 -13.96
CA SER A 60 -4.38 4.91 -14.37
C SER A 60 -3.35 4.40 -15.36
N ARG A 61 -3.12 5.21 -16.40
CA ARG A 61 -2.01 5.13 -17.35
C ARG A 61 -1.92 6.48 -18.07
N PRO A 62 -0.76 6.88 -18.62
CA PRO A 62 -0.66 8.06 -19.45
C PRO A 62 -1.75 8.11 -20.52
N GLY A 63 -2.46 9.25 -20.58
CA GLY A 63 -3.59 9.47 -21.50
C GLY A 63 -4.96 9.05 -20.96
N THR A 64 -5.07 8.54 -19.73
CA THR A 64 -6.36 8.20 -19.12
C THR A 64 -7.19 9.45 -18.84
N PRO A 65 -8.44 9.55 -19.34
CA PRO A 65 -9.35 10.64 -18.98
C PRO A 65 -9.69 10.61 -17.48
N TYR A 66 -9.68 11.77 -16.82
CA TYR A 66 -9.99 11.91 -15.39
C TYR A 66 -9.16 10.97 -14.48
N ASP A 67 -7.89 10.78 -14.83
CA ASP A 67 -6.99 9.84 -14.17
C ASP A 67 -6.89 10.08 -12.64
N PRO A 68 -7.34 9.14 -11.80
CA PRO A 68 -7.26 9.27 -10.35
C PRO A 68 -5.83 9.44 -9.82
N ALA A 69 -4.84 8.81 -10.45
CA ALA A 69 -3.46 8.93 -10.04
C ALA A 69 -2.85 10.29 -10.42
N GLN A 70 -3.50 11.10 -11.26
CA GLN A 70 -3.06 12.48 -11.57
C GLN A 70 -3.70 13.53 -10.65
N TYR A 71 -4.35 13.10 -9.57
CA TYR A 71 -4.93 14.02 -8.59
C TYR A 71 -3.86 14.87 -7.89
N HIS A 72 -4.20 16.13 -7.62
CA HIS A 72 -3.41 17.07 -6.83
C HIS A 72 -4.26 17.55 -5.65
N PRO A 73 -3.87 17.26 -4.40
CA PRO A 73 -4.55 17.84 -3.25
C PRO A 73 -4.41 19.37 -3.25
N GLU A 74 -5.37 20.07 -2.66
CA GLU A 74 -5.33 21.52 -2.46
C GLU A 74 -4.01 21.90 -1.77
N GLY A 75 -3.34 22.95 -2.27
CA GLY A 75 -2.04 23.37 -1.76
C GLY A 75 -0.85 22.60 -2.32
N SER A 76 -1.06 21.59 -3.16
CA SER A 76 0.00 20.99 -3.98
C SER A 76 0.05 21.60 -5.37
N THR A 77 1.26 21.72 -5.92
CA THR A 77 1.46 22.11 -7.32
C THR A 77 1.83 20.88 -8.17
N PRO A 78 1.45 20.87 -9.46
CA PRO A 78 2.02 19.95 -10.42
C PRO A 78 3.53 20.16 -10.54
N GLY A 79 4.29 19.09 -10.34
CA GLY A 79 5.74 19.07 -10.57
C GLY A 79 6.07 19.07 -12.07
N LYS A 80 7.35 19.21 -12.40
CA LYS A 80 7.83 18.96 -13.77
C LYS A 80 7.85 17.46 -14.00
N PRO A 81 7.23 16.94 -15.08
CA PRO A 81 7.22 15.51 -15.38
C PRO A 81 8.63 14.91 -15.32
N GLY A 82 8.85 14.00 -14.38
CA GLY A 82 10.08 13.23 -14.31
C GLY A 82 10.15 12.15 -15.40
N ARG A 83 11.31 11.51 -15.51
CA ARG A 83 11.57 10.45 -16.53
C ARG A 83 11.22 9.04 -16.06
N ALA A 84 10.84 8.88 -14.79
CA ALA A 84 10.54 7.58 -14.21
C ALA A 84 9.13 7.12 -14.59
N PHE A 85 8.94 5.80 -14.52
CA PHE A 85 7.64 5.15 -14.69
C PHE A 85 7.33 4.37 -13.42
N VAL A 86 6.12 4.54 -12.89
CA VAL A 86 5.67 3.88 -11.67
C VAL A 86 4.67 2.80 -12.05
N PHE A 87 4.93 1.57 -11.62
CA PHE A 87 3.90 0.54 -11.55
C PHE A 87 3.40 0.47 -10.10
N PHE A 88 2.20 1.00 -9.87
CA PHE A 88 1.58 1.05 -8.55
C PHE A 88 0.45 0.03 -8.45
N ILE A 89 0.54 -0.84 -7.44
CA ILE A 89 -0.44 -1.90 -7.17
C ILE A 89 -1.30 -1.47 -5.99
N HIS A 90 -2.56 -1.17 -6.27
CA HIS A 90 -3.50 -0.63 -5.28
C HIS A 90 -3.89 -1.69 -4.23
N PRO A 91 -4.39 -1.27 -3.05
CA PRO A 91 -4.83 -2.19 -2.01
C PRO A 91 -6.18 -2.85 -2.34
N THR A 92 -6.71 -3.63 -1.40
CA THR A 92 -8.03 -4.24 -1.52
C THR A 92 -9.14 -3.18 -1.38
N SER A 93 -9.91 -2.97 -2.45
CA SER A 93 -11.16 -2.24 -2.53
C SER A 93 -12.40 -3.14 -2.55
N TYR A 94 -12.25 -4.44 -2.82
CA TYR A 94 -13.35 -5.42 -2.75
C TYR A 94 -13.65 -5.79 -1.29
N LEU A 95 -14.65 -5.10 -0.73
CA LEU A 95 -15.11 -5.26 0.66
C LEU A 95 -16.33 -6.18 0.78
N ALA A 96 -16.86 -6.63 -0.34
CA ALA A 96 -17.98 -7.54 -0.39
C ALA A 96 -17.54 -8.98 -0.02
N ARG A 97 -18.50 -9.86 0.25
CA ARG A 97 -18.26 -11.21 0.82
C ARG A 97 -18.91 -12.34 0.02
N GLU A 98 -19.44 -12.01 -1.14
CA GLU A 98 -20.12 -12.90 -2.05
C GLU A 98 -19.11 -13.83 -2.72
N HIS A 99 -17.96 -13.29 -3.15
CA HIS A 99 -16.89 -14.03 -3.81
C HIS A 99 -15.57 -13.94 -3.03
N TRP A 100 -14.68 -14.91 -3.27
CA TRP A 100 -13.30 -14.85 -2.77
C TRP A 100 -12.42 -13.90 -3.58
N ASN A 101 -12.75 -13.68 -4.86
CA ASN A 101 -12.15 -12.68 -5.72
C ASN A 101 -13.24 -11.80 -6.32
N GLY A 102 -13.08 -10.48 -6.20
CA GLY A 102 -14.03 -9.52 -6.76
C GLY A 102 -14.01 -9.54 -8.29
N PRO A 103 -15.17 -9.49 -8.97
CA PRO A 103 -15.21 -9.28 -10.41
C PRO A 103 -14.52 -7.97 -10.80
N VAL A 104 -13.70 -7.99 -11.86
CA VAL A 104 -12.98 -6.77 -12.32
C VAL A 104 -13.93 -5.64 -12.74
N SER A 105 -15.13 -6.01 -13.18
CA SER A 105 -16.18 -5.10 -13.63
C SER A 105 -17.09 -4.59 -12.50
N ASP A 106 -16.87 -5.03 -11.25
CA ASP A 106 -17.70 -4.59 -10.11
C ASP A 106 -17.60 -3.08 -9.91
N THR A 107 -18.72 -2.38 -10.01
CA THR A 107 -18.77 -0.91 -10.06
C THR A 107 -18.35 -0.28 -8.74
N ASP A 108 -18.79 -0.85 -7.62
CA ASP A 108 -18.49 -0.34 -6.27
C ASP A 108 -17.01 -0.50 -5.95
N THR A 109 -16.43 -1.65 -6.31
CA THR A 109 -15.00 -1.90 -6.21
C THR A 109 -14.22 -0.92 -7.07
N ARG A 110 -14.59 -0.72 -8.35
CA ARG A 110 -13.88 0.22 -9.23
C ARG A 110 -13.95 1.66 -8.71
N HIS A 111 -15.12 2.09 -8.22
CA HIS A 111 -15.26 3.42 -7.61
C HIS A 111 -14.34 3.59 -6.40
N ARG A 112 -14.33 2.61 -5.48
CA ARG A 112 -13.45 2.64 -4.30
C ARG A 112 -11.97 2.53 -4.66
N THR A 113 -11.63 1.75 -5.68
CA THR A 113 -10.26 1.68 -6.22
C THR A 113 -9.81 3.04 -6.74
N ALA A 114 -10.67 3.78 -7.46
CA ALA A 114 -10.33 5.14 -7.89
C ALA A 114 -10.07 6.09 -6.70
N LEU A 115 -10.82 5.98 -5.61
CA LEU A 115 -10.58 6.77 -4.38
C LEU A 115 -9.23 6.43 -3.72
N PHE A 116 -8.90 5.14 -3.60
CA PHE A 116 -7.62 4.72 -3.01
C PHE A 116 -6.43 5.11 -3.89
N VAL A 117 -6.54 4.94 -5.21
CA VAL A 117 -5.53 5.37 -6.18
C VAL A 117 -5.33 6.89 -6.11
N ARG A 118 -6.42 7.65 -6.00
CA ARG A 118 -6.37 9.10 -5.78
C ARG A 118 -5.61 9.47 -4.52
N GLY A 119 -5.85 8.80 -3.40
CA GLY A 119 -5.18 9.12 -2.14
C GLY A 119 -3.72 8.64 -2.05
N MET A 120 -3.38 7.53 -2.70
CA MET A 120 -2.08 6.87 -2.53
C MET A 120 -1.18 7.03 -3.75
N ALA A 121 -1.65 6.64 -4.94
CA ALA A 121 -0.82 6.64 -6.15
C ALA A 121 -0.50 8.06 -6.63
N SER A 122 -1.33 9.05 -6.28
CA SER A 122 -1.06 10.46 -6.60
C SER A 122 0.22 11.01 -5.97
N ALA A 123 0.72 10.42 -4.89
CA ALA A 123 2.00 10.78 -4.29
C ALA A 123 3.18 10.53 -5.26
N PHE A 124 2.99 9.69 -6.27
CA PHE A 124 4.01 9.32 -7.25
C PHE A 124 3.90 10.12 -8.57
N ASN A 125 2.81 10.87 -8.77
CA ASN A 125 2.62 11.66 -9.99
C ASN A 125 3.51 12.92 -9.99
N GLY A 126 3.65 13.55 -11.15
CA GLY A 126 4.55 14.70 -11.36
C GLY A 126 6.03 14.28 -11.45
N GLU A 127 6.46 13.29 -10.69
CA GLU A 127 7.83 12.74 -10.74
C GLU A 127 7.96 11.53 -11.65
N ALA A 128 6.84 10.90 -11.99
CA ALA A 128 6.78 9.74 -12.87
C ALA A 128 5.44 9.63 -13.61
N ALA A 129 5.46 8.93 -14.73
CA ALA A 129 4.25 8.41 -15.38
C ALA A 129 3.72 7.21 -14.58
N VAL A 130 2.50 7.32 -14.05
CA VAL A 130 1.93 6.31 -13.16
C VAL A 130 1.04 5.34 -13.95
N PHE A 131 1.24 4.05 -13.71
CA PHE A 131 0.43 2.95 -14.22
C PHE A 131 -0.16 2.18 -13.05
N VAL A 132 -1.49 2.00 -13.07
CA VAL A 132 -2.23 1.25 -12.05
C VAL A 132 -3.22 0.32 -12.74
N PRO A 133 -3.07 -1.01 -12.63
CA PRO A 133 -4.00 -1.95 -13.26
C PRO A 133 -5.25 -2.17 -12.42
N TYR A 134 -6.36 -2.49 -13.07
CA TYR A 134 -7.43 -3.26 -12.42
C TYR A 134 -7.05 -4.74 -12.37
N TYR A 135 -7.40 -5.44 -11.30
CA TYR A 135 -7.19 -6.89 -11.17
C TYR A 135 -8.29 -7.53 -10.29
N ARG A 136 -8.46 -8.86 -10.36
CA ARG A 136 -9.41 -9.59 -9.51
C ARG A 136 -8.90 -9.71 -8.08
N GLN A 137 -9.12 -8.65 -7.31
CA GLN A 137 -8.66 -8.53 -5.94
C GLN A 137 -9.18 -9.69 -5.08
N ALA A 138 -8.30 -10.30 -4.28
CA ALA A 138 -8.75 -11.15 -3.20
C ALA A 138 -9.58 -10.32 -2.22
N ALA A 139 -10.73 -10.83 -1.78
CA ALA A 139 -11.63 -10.12 -0.89
C ALA A 139 -10.95 -9.71 0.41
N PHE A 140 -11.35 -8.59 0.99
CA PHE A 140 -10.75 -8.06 2.23
C PHE A 140 -10.74 -9.11 3.35
N GLY A 141 -11.81 -9.89 3.47
CA GLY A 141 -11.90 -10.98 4.44
C GLY A 141 -10.83 -12.07 4.32
N SER A 142 -10.22 -12.26 3.13
CA SER A 142 -9.10 -13.19 2.95
C SER A 142 -7.84 -12.77 3.73
N PHE A 143 -7.76 -11.52 4.18
CA PHE A 143 -6.65 -11.02 5.00
C PHE A 143 -6.92 -11.09 6.51
N LEU A 144 -8.09 -11.62 6.91
CA LEU A 144 -8.51 -11.72 8.31
C LEU A 144 -8.51 -13.17 8.83
N VAL A 145 -8.27 -14.13 7.94
CA VAL A 145 -8.33 -15.58 8.22
C VAL A 145 -7.28 -16.34 7.40
N ASN A 146 -6.79 -17.42 8.01
CA ASN A 146 -5.83 -18.33 7.38
C ASN A 146 -6.55 -19.60 6.92
N ARG A 147 -6.99 -19.59 5.65
CA ARG A 147 -7.68 -20.73 5.02
C ARG A 147 -7.05 -21.05 3.66
N PRO A 148 -7.16 -22.29 3.14
CA PRO A 148 -6.69 -22.61 1.80
C PRO A 148 -7.27 -21.69 0.70
N GLU A 149 -8.52 -21.26 0.85
CA GLU A 149 -9.20 -20.34 -0.08
C GLU A 149 -8.54 -18.96 -0.12
N THR A 150 -8.01 -18.48 1.01
CA THR A 150 -7.24 -17.23 1.09
C THR A 150 -6.06 -17.26 0.12
N LEU A 151 -5.26 -18.33 0.16
CA LEU A 151 -4.07 -18.47 -0.68
C LEU A 151 -4.45 -18.58 -2.16
N LYS A 152 -5.50 -19.35 -2.48
CA LYS A 152 -6.00 -19.48 -3.85
C LYS A 152 -6.50 -18.14 -4.41
N ALA A 153 -7.22 -17.36 -3.59
CA ALA A 153 -7.74 -16.07 -4.00
C ALA A 153 -6.61 -15.06 -4.26
N ARG A 154 -5.63 -14.99 -3.36
CA ARG A 154 -4.44 -14.14 -3.54
C ARG A 154 -3.63 -14.57 -4.76
N ALA A 155 -3.54 -15.87 -5.06
CA ALA A 155 -2.86 -16.37 -6.25
C ALA A 155 -3.54 -15.93 -7.56
N ILE A 156 -4.88 -15.93 -7.63
CA ILE A 156 -5.61 -15.38 -8.79
C ILE A 156 -5.30 -13.89 -8.95
N ALA A 157 -5.40 -13.12 -7.86
CA ALA A 157 -5.13 -11.69 -7.87
C ALA A 157 -3.69 -11.38 -8.32
N TYR A 158 -2.71 -12.13 -7.81
CA TYR A 158 -1.32 -12.02 -8.21
C TYR A 158 -1.09 -12.34 -9.70
N GLY A 159 -1.77 -13.36 -10.23
CA GLY A 159 -1.68 -13.72 -11.65
C GLY A 159 -2.10 -12.57 -12.57
N ASP A 160 -3.17 -11.86 -12.21
CA ASP A 160 -3.64 -10.68 -12.94
C ASP A 160 -2.63 -9.52 -12.83
N VAL A 161 -2.12 -9.24 -11.63
CA VAL A 161 -1.08 -8.23 -11.39
C VAL A 161 0.20 -8.52 -12.19
N ARG A 162 0.60 -9.79 -12.27
CA ARG A 162 1.75 -10.23 -13.06
C ARG A 162 1.54 -10.04 -14.55
N ALA A 163 0.34 -10.32 -15.06
CA ALA A 163 -0.01 -10.04 -16.45
C ALA A 163 0.03 -8.53 -16.75
N ALA A 164 -0.50 -7.69 -15.84
CA ALA A 164 -0.42 -6.24 -15.96
C ALA A 164 1.02 -5.72 -15.94
N PHE A 165 1.85 -6.25 -15.04
CA PHE A 165 3.24 -5.85 -14.92
C PHE A 165 4.03 -6.10 -16.21
N ARG A 166 3.79 -7.24 -16.87
CA ARG A 166 4.40 -7.53 -18.18
C ARG A 166 3.99 -6.53 -19.25
N ALA A 167 2.70 -6.18 -19.30
CA ALA A 167 2.20 -5.15 -20.23
C ALA A 167 2.80 -3.77 -19.93
N PHE A 168 2.93 -3.40 -18.65
CA PHE A 168 3.62 -2.19 -18.23
C PHE A 168 5.08 -2.17 -18.70
N VAL A 169 5.86 -3.22 -18.40
CA VAL A 169 7.28 -3.31 -18.78
C VAL A 169 7.47 -3.21 -20.30
N ALA A 170 6.54 -3.78 -21.08
CA ALA A 170 6.54 -3.69 -22.53
C ALA A 170 6.15 -2.29 -23.06
N ALA A 171 5.31 -1.55 -22.34
CA ALA A 171 4.82 -0.24 -22.75
C ALA A 171 5.81 0.91 -22.45
N VAL A 172 6.69 0.75 -21.46
CA VAL A 172 7.64 1.80 -21.05
C VAL A 172 8.98 1.68 -21.79
N PRO A 173 9.70 2.79 -22.05
CA PRO A 173 10.98 2.74 -22.76
C PRO A 173 11.99 1.82 -22.07
N ALA A 174 12.77 1.07 -22.85
CA ALA A 174 13.67 0.03 -22.35
C ALA A 174 14.77 0.55 -21.40
N ASP A 175 15.17 1.81 -21.54
CA ASP A 175 16.16 2.50 -20.72
C ASP A 175 15.53 3.33 -19.59
N ALA A 176 14.21 3.29 -19.42
CA ALA A 176 13.52 4.11 -18.45
C ALA A 176 13.72 3.60 -17.00
N PRO A 177 13.90 4.53 -16.03
CA PRO A 177 13.85 4.19 -14.61
C PRO A 177 12.45 3.71 -14.22
N ILE A 178 12.38 2.62 -13.46
CA ILE A 178 11.14 2.05 -12.96
C ILE A 178 11.08 2.17 -11.44
N VAL A 179 9.99 2.70 -10.94
CA VAL A 179 9.60 2.65 -9.53
C VAL A 179 8.51 1.60 -9.39
N LEU A 180 8.66 0.70 -8.43
CA LEU A 180 7.64 -0.30 -8.12
C LEU A 180 7.02 0.05 -6.78
N ALA A 181 5.70 0.12 -6.71
CA ALA A 181 5.02 0.49 -5.49
C ALA A 181 3.77 -0.38 -5.29
N GLY A 182 3.45 -0.69 -4.05
CA GLY A 182 2.25 -1.41 -3.69
C GLY A 182 1.79 -1.01 -2.31
N HIS A 183 0.49 -1.05 -2.07
CA HIS A 183 -0.09 -0.88 -0.72
C HIS A 183 -0.90 -2.11 -0.32
N SER A 184 -0.72 -2.59 0.92
CA SER A 184 -1.47 -3.72 1.47
C SER A 184 -1.39 -4.98 0.60
N GLN A 185 -2.51 -5.51 0.09
CA GLN A 185 -2.52 -6.59 -0.91
C GLN A 185 -1.58 -6.31 -2.10
N GLY A 186 -1.50 -5.05 -2.53
CA GLY A 186 -0.58 -4.66 -3.60
C GLY A 186 0.88 -4.76 -3.22
N ALA A 187 1.25 -4.53 -1.96
CA ALA A 187 2.61 -4.72 -1.48
C ALA A 187 2.96 -6.22 -1.37
N LEU A 188 2.03 -7.08 -0.94
CA LEU A 188 2.18 -8.54 -1.03
C LEU A 188 2.45 -8.98 -2.47
N HIS A 189 1.66 -8.50 -3.43
CA HIS A 189 1.85 -8.84 -4.84
C HIS A 189 3.16 -8.28 -5.39
N LEU A 190 3.58 -7.09 -4.94
CA LEU A 190 4.88 -6.52 -5.30
C LEU A 190 6.04 -7.41 -4.84
N MET A 191 5.99 -7.94 -3.62
CA MET A 191 7.00 -8.87 -3.11
C MET A 191 7.17 -10.08 -4.04
N HIS A 192 6.06 -10.70 -4.45
CA HIS A 192 6.09 -11.82 -5.40
C HIS A 192 6.54 -11.41 -6.80
N LEU A 193 6.18 -10.22 -7.30
CA LEU A 193 6.71 -9.71 -8.57
C LEU A 193 8.23 -9.54 -8.51
N LEU A 194 8.74 -8.98 -7.42
CA LEU A 194 10.18 -8.80 -7.22
C LEU A 194 10.90 -10.14 -7.24
N GLN A 195 10.37 -11.15 -6.53
CA GLN A 195 10.93 -12.50 -6.50
C GLN A 195 10.90 -13.19 -7.88
N ASN A 196 9.75 -13.14 -8.57
CA ASN A 196 9.49 -14.02 -9.72
C ASN A 196 9.82 -13.40 -11.08
N ASP A 197 9.78 -12.08 -11.21
CA ASP A 197 9.91 -11.39 -12.50
C ASP A 197 11.02 -10.31 -12.51
N VAL A 198 11.59 -9.94 -11.36
CA VAL A 198 12.65 -8.92 -11.27
C VAL A 198 14.00 -9.50 -10.84
N LYS A 199 14.07 -10.20 -9.70
CA LYS A 199 15.31 -10.77 -9.12
C LYS A 199 16.05 -11.60 -10.16
N GLY A 200 17.34 -11.32 -10.34
CA GLY A 200 18.20 -12.04 -11.28
C GLY A 200 17.95 -11.74 -12.77
N THR A 201 17.08 -10.79 -13.11
CA THR A 201 16.82 -10.39 -14.50
C THR A 201 17.44 -9.02 -14.82
N PRO A 202 17.61 -8.65 -16.11
CA PRO A 202 18.02 -7.30 -16.49
C PRO A 202 17.09 -6.19 -15.99
N LEU A 203 15.83 -6.51 -15.67
CA LEU A 203 14.85 -5.55 -15.16
C LEU A 203 15.27 -4.99 -13.79
N ALA A 204 15.98 -5.78 -12.97
CA ALA A 204 16.46 -5.33 -11.66
C ALA A 204 17.33 -4.06 -11.75
N ALA A 205 18.13 -3.92 -12.81
CA ALA A 205 18.99 -2.75 -13.02
C ALA A 205 18.19 -1.46 -13.31
N ARG A 206 16.94 -1.58 -13.74
CA ARG A 206 16.03 -0.46 -14.01
C ARG A 206 15.26 -0.01 -12.77
N VAL A 207 15.25 -0.81 -11.70
CA VAL A 207 14.50 -0.50 -10.47
C VAL A 207 15.21 0.62 -9.69
N VAL A 208 14.54 1.76 -9.59
CA VAL A 208 14.96 2.89 -8.77
C VAL A 208 14.78 2.57 -7.29
N ALA A 209 13.58 2.13 -6.91
CA ALA A 209 13.23 1.68 -5.58
C ALA A 209 11.93 0.87 -5.61
N ALA A 210 11.73 0.03 -4.59
CA ALA A 210 10.49 -0.69 -4.35
C ALA A 210 9.82 -0.20 -3.05
N TYR A 211 8.56 0.24 -3.12
CA TYR A 211 7.78 0.71 -1.98
C TYR A 211 6.71 -0.34 -1.62
N MET A 212 7.00 -1.19 -0.63
CA MET A 212 6.13 -2.27 -0.15
C MET A 212 5.36 -1.79 1.10
N ILE A 213 4.37 -0.93 0.89
CA ILE A 213 3.73 -0.14 1.97
C ILE A 213 2.54 -0.90 2.54
N GLY A 214 2.30 -0.83 3.85
CA GLY A 214 1.09 -1.39 4.46
C GLY A 214 1.03 -2.93 4.44
N TRP A 215 2.16 -3.61 4.22
CA TRP A 215 2.24 -5.05 4.32
C TRP A 215 3.48 -5.46 5.12
N PRO A 216 3.38 -6.43 6.04
CA PRO A 216 4.54 -6.84 6.82
C PRO A 216 5.52 -7.63 5.95
N VAL A 217 6.80 -7.26 6.03
CA VAL A 217 7.89 -7.88 5.25
C VAL A 217 8.91 -8.41 6.24
N SER A 218 9.21 -9.72 6.20
CA SER A 218 10.29 -10.31 6.97
C SER A 218 11.65 -9.89 6.40
N PRO A 219 12.52 -9.21 7.17
CA PRO A 219 13.89 -8.94 6.72
C PRO A 219 14.70 -10.21 6.46
N ALA A 220 14.37 -11.31 7.13
CA ALA A 220 15.12 -12.57 7.05
C ALA A 220 14.59 -13.52 5.96
N HIS A 221 13.27 -13.57 5.77
CA HIS A 221 12.61 -14.60 4.95
C HIS A 221 11.91 -14.07 3.70
N ASP A 222 11.65 -12.76 3.63
CA ASP A 222 11.00 -12.15 2.48
C ASP A 222 11.95 -11.25 1.70
N LEU A 223 12.62 -10.32 2.38
CA LEU A 223 13.45 -9.29 1.74
C LEU A 223 14.57 -9.87 0.85
N PRO A 224 15.34 -10.91 1.27
CA PRO A 224 16.37 -11.51 0.41
C PRO A 224 15.80 -12.14 -0.86
N GLU A 225 14.54 -12.57 -0.83
CA GLU A 225 13.86 -13.15 -1.97
C GLU A 225 13.39 -12.12 -2.99
N THR A 226 13.31 -10.84 -2.62
CA THR A 226 13.04 -9.76 -3.56
C THR A 226 14.26 -9.38 -4.42
N GLY A 227 15.46 -9.75 -3.99
CA GLY A 227 16.73 -9.35 -4.63
C GLY A 227 17.13 -7.89 -4.37
N LEU A 228 16.43 -7.19 -3.48
CA LEU A 228 16.73 -5.81 -3.09
C LEU A 228 17.13 -5.72 -1.61
N PRO A 229 18.17 -4.97 -1.26
CA PRO A 229 18.48 -4.63 0.13
C PRO A 229 17.46 -3.61 0.69
N PRO A 230 17.36 -3.45 2.02
CA PRO A 230 16.61 -2.35 2.59
C PRO A 230 17.27 -1.01 2.23
N CYS A 231 16.47 0.05 2.08
CA CYS A 231 17.01 1.38 1.90
C CYS A 231 17.59 1.92 3.22
N THR A 232 18.84 2.37 3.19
CA THR A 232 19.58 2.93 4.33
C THR A 232 20.05 4.37 4.10
N ALA A 233 19.79 4.93 2.90
CA ALA A 233 20.11 6.31 2.57
C ALA A 233 19.07 6.93 1.63
N PRO A 234 18.88 8.27 1.67
CA PRO A 234 17.81 8.94 0.92
C PRO A 234 17.98 8.84 -0.60
N ASP A 235 19.21 8.73 -1.12
CA ASP A 235 19.57 8.71 -2.54
C ASP A 235 20.00 7.32 -3.03
N GLN A 236 19.94 6.30 -2.16
CA GLN A 236 20.21 4.91 -2.54
C GLN A 236 19.19 4.44 -3.58
N THR A 237 19.66 3.88 -4.68
CA THR A 237 18.81 3.26 -5.71
C THR A 237 18.93 1.74 -5.63
N GLY A 238 17.95 1.02 -6.18
CA GLY A 238 17.92 -0.44 -6.17
C GLY A 238 17.75 -0.99 -4.75
N CYS A 239 16.88 -0.37 -3.95
CA CYS A 239 16.58 -0.79 -2.58
C CYS A 239 15.07 -0.80 -2.32
N ALA A 240 14.65 -1.42 -1.22
CA ALA A 240 13.26 -1.53 -0.82
C ALA A 240 12.94 -0.75 0.46
N LEU A 241 11.73 -0.16 0.47
CA LEU A 241 11.13 0.54 1.61
C LEU A 241 9.85 -0.19 2.02
N SER A 242 9.57 -0.21 3.32
CA SER A 242 8.31 -0.71 3.89
C SER A 242 7.98 0.03 5.17
N TRP A 243 6.70 0.31 5.42
CA TRP A 243 6.22 0.82 6.70
C TRP A 243 4.75 0.48 6.89
N LEU A 244 4.34 0.40 8.16
CA LEU A 244 2.96 0.31 8.60
C LEU A 244 2.77 1.31 9.75
N SER A 245 1.90 2.29 9.57
CA SER A 245 1.73 3.42 10.48
C SER A 245 0.78 3.12 11.64
N PHE A 246 1.26 3.34 12.87
CA PHE A 246 0.46 3.20 14.09
C PHE A 246 0.69 4.38 15.04
N ALA A 247 -0.38 4.86 15.67
CA ALA A 247 -0.28 5.81 16.78
C ALA A 247 -0.11 5.08 18.13
N ASP A 248 0.37 5.81 19.14
CA ASP A 248 0.64 5.29 20.47
C ASP A 248 -0.63 5.21 21.35
N PRO A 249 -0.85 4.13 22.12
CA PRO A 249 -0.15 2.85 22.04
C PRO A 249 -0.64 2.01 20.83
N PRO A 250 0.26 1.33 20.10
CA PRO A 250 -0.13 0.49 18.96
C PRO A 250 -0.74 -0.84 19.43
N ASP A 251 -1.79 -1.31 18.75
CA ASP A 251 -2.24 -2.71 18.83
C ASP A 251 -2.30 -3.33 17.42
N ALA A 252 -1.22 -4.02 17.06
CA ALA A 252 -1.03 -4.66 15.77
C ALA A 252 -1.30 -6.18 15.80
N ARG A 253 -1.83 -6.73 16.91
CA ARG A 253 -1.86 -8.17 17.16
C ARG A 253 -2.64 -8.93 16.09
N LEU A 254 -3.82 -8.45 15.69
CA LEU A 254 -4.63 -9.10 14.65
C LEU A 254 -3.86 -9.29 13.34
N MET A 255 -3.09 -8.28 12.95
CA MET A 255 -2.32 -8.28 11.71
C MET A 255 -1.06 -9.15 11.84
N LEU A 256 -0.27 -8.98 12.91
CA LEU A 256 0.97 -9.74 13.11
C LEU A 256 0.70 -11.23 13.34
N ASP A 257 -0.33 -11.59 14.11
CA ASP A 257 -0.70 -12.99 14.34
C ASP A 257 -1.10 -13.68 13.02
N THR A 258 -1.81 -12.97 12.13
CA THR A 258 -2.18 -13.50 10.81
C THR A 258 -0.95 -13.63 9.89
N TYR A 259 -0.06 -12.65 9.92
CA TYR A 259 1.16 -12.65 9.11
C TYR A 259 2.16 -13.74 9.52
N ARG A 260 2.36 -13.98 10.82
CA ARG A 260 3.39 -14.89 11.35
C ARG A 260 3.12 -16.37 11.07
N VAL A 261 1.86 -16.74 10.87
CA VAL A 261 1.51 -18.13 10.53
C VAL A 261 1.71 -18.46 9.05
N GLU A 262 1.83 -17.45 8.19
CA GLU A 262 2.14 -17.66 6.78
C GLU A 262 3.66 -17.77 6.59
N PRO A 263 4.15 -18.74 5.79
CA PRO A 263 5.58 -18.83 5.49
C PRO A 263 6.07 -17.58 4.74
N GLY A 264 7.36 -17.30 4.86
CA GLY A 264 8.07 -16.33 4.04
C GLY A 264 8.16 -16.75 2.58
N LEU A 265 8.65 -15.83 1.75
CA LEU A 265 8.89 -16.10 0.33
C LEU A 265 9.89 -17.24 0.09
N ASP A 266 10.77 -17.51 1.06
CA ASP A 266 11.69 -18.65 1.06
C ASP A 266 11.05 -19.97 1.56
N GLY A 267 9.77 -19.95 1.91
CA GLY A 267 9.01 -21.08 2.44
C GLY A 267 9.20 -21.36 3.92
N LYS A 268 10.02 -20.58 4.64
CA LYS A 268 10.30 -20.79 6.07
C LYS A 268 9.33 -20.01 6.96
N PRO A 269 9.10 -20.45 8.21
CA PRO A 269 8.33 -19.67 9.18
C PRO A 269 9.01 -18.30 9.44
N LYS A 270 8.21 -17.23 9.51
CA LYS A 270 8.74 -15.87 9.66
C LYS A 270 9.16 -15.49 11.08
N GLY A 271 8.70 -16.25 12.08
CA GLY A 271 9.02 -16.06 13.50
C GLY A 271 8.43 -14.77 14.12
N ASP A 272 8.96 -14.39 15.28
CA ASP A 272 8.54 -13.21 16.05
C ASP A 272 9.43 -11.99 15.81
N GLU A 273 10.38 -12.09 14.87
CA GLU A 273 11.31 -11.02 14.53
C GLU A 273 10.59 -9.73 14.07
N PRO A 274 11.20 -8.55 14.31
CA PRO A 274 10.69 -7.29 13.81
C PRO A 274 10.56 -7.32 12.28
N ILE A 275 9.46 -6.77 11.78
CA ILE A 275 9.26 -6.60 10.33
C ILE A 275 10.11 -5.44 9.80
N LEU A 276 10.30 -5.38 8.48
CA LEU A 276 11.03 -4.29 7.84
C LEU A 276 10.29 -2.96 8.07
N CYS A 277 11.01 -2.00 8.66
CA CYS A 277 10.59 -0.63 8.79
C CYS A 277 11.58 0.32 8.12
N THR A 278 11.07 1.23 7.30
CA THR A 278 11.80 2.33 6.69
C THR A 278 11.08 3.62 7.04
N ASN A 279 11.81 4.58 7.62
CA ASN A 279 11.22 5.86 7.97
C ASN A 279 11.00 6.71 6.70
N PRO A 280 9.75 6.99 6.30
CA PRO A 280 9.47 7.70 5.05
C PRO A 280 9.85 9.19 5.10
N LEU A 281 10.08 9.75 6.29
CA LEU A 281 10.48 11.16 6.43
C LEU A 281 11.93 11.42 6.00
N ASN A 282 12.78 10.39 6.02
CA ASN A 282 14.21 10.51 5.74
C ASN A 282 14.72 9.45 4.74
N GLY A 283 13.83 8.72 4.07
CA GLY A 283 14.20 7.70 3.08
C GLY A 283 15.01 6.53 3.65
N GLY A 284 14.86 6.23 4.94
CA GLY A 284 15.56 5.15 5.64
C GLY A 284 16.92 5.50 6.24
N ALA A 285 17.34 6.77 6.18
CA ALA A 285 18.64 7.20 6.71
C ALA A 285 18.76 7.05 8.24
N ALA A 286 17.64 7.08 8.95
CA ALA A 286 17.60 6.89 10.40
C ALA A 286 16.25 6.29 10.82
N PRO A 287 16.19 5.52 11.92
CA PRO A 287 14.94 4.96 12.42
C PRO A 287 13.97 6.05 12.90
N ASN A 288 14.48 7.21 13.34
CA ASN A 288 13.71 8.30 13.93
C ASN A 288 13.80 9.58 13.08
N ALA A 289 12.70 10.31 12.98
CA ALA A 289 12.66 11.64 12.41
C ALA A 289 11.61 12.51 13.12
N PRO A 290 11.93 13.78 13.44
CA PRO A 290 10.99 14.70 14.07
C PRO A 290 9.87 15.08 13.09
N GLY A 291 8.75 15.55 13.62
CA GLY A 291 7.62 16.04 12.84
C GLY A 291 7.96 17.16 11.85
N THR A 292 9.00 17.96 12.14
CA THR A 292 9.52 19.00 11.22
C THR A 292 10.08 18.45 9.92
N ALA A 293 10.40 17.15 9.85
CA ALA A 293 10.79 16.46 8.63
C ALA A 293 9.59 16.04 7.77
N ASN A 294 8.36 16.10 8.29
CA ASN A 294 7.15 15.90 7.51
C ASN A 294 6.82 17.16 6.71
N ILE A 295 7.09 17.09 5.41
CA ILE A 295 6.95 18.25 4.51
C ILE A 295 5.53 18.41 3.95
N GLY A 296 4.63 17.47 4.22
CA GLY A 296 3.23 17.57 3.86
C GLY A 296 2.47 16.26 3.98
N THR A 297 1.44 16.28 4.84
CA THR A 297 0.41 15.25 4.98
C THR A 297 -0.79 15.62 4.11
N MET A 298 -1.29 14.68 3.31
CA MET A 298 -2.54 14.86 2.59
C MET A 298 -3.70 14.51 3.53
N VAL A 299 -4.44 15.53 3.99
CA VAL A 299 -5.64 15.35 4.82
C VAL A 299 -6.84 15.18 3.88
N PRO A 300 -7.45 13.99 3.81
CA PRO A 300 -8.57 13.76 2.90
C PRO A 300 -9.89 14.35 3.45
N SER A 301 -10.84 14.64 2.56
CA SER A 301 -12.23 14.85 2.94
C SER A 301 -12.85 13.56 3.49
N VAL A 302 -13.96 13.67 4.22
CA VAL A 302 -14.64 12.51 4.84
C VAL A 302 -15.04 11.44 3.82
N ASP A 303 -15.42 11.86 2.60
CA ASP A 303 -15.78 10.98 1.48
C ASP A 303 -14.58 10.54 0.62
N LEU A 304 -13.36 10.95 0.99
CA LEU A 304 -12.09 10.67 0.29
C LEU A 304 -12.01 11.20 -1.16
N THR A 305 -12.94 12.04 -1.60
CA THR A 305 -12.96 12.55 -2.99
C THR A 305 -11.98 13.70 -3.21
N THR A 306 -11.66 14.43 -2.15
CA THR A 306 -10.73 15.56 -2.14
C THR A 306 -9.72 15.44 -0.99
N GLY A 307 -8.69 16.27 -1.00
CA GLY A 307 -7.74 16.37 0.09
C GLY A 307 -6.97 17.67 0.06
N LYS A 308 -6.40 18.05 1.20
CA LYS A 308 -5.60 19.25 1.40
C LYS A 308 -4.22 18.89 1.93
N LEU A 309 -3.19 19.39 1.28
CA LEU A 309 -1.81 19.22 1.73
C LEU A 309 -1.56 20.15 2.92
N THR A 310 -1.26 19.57 4.08
CA THR A 310 -1.10 20.29 5.35
C THR A 310 0.18 19.82 6.06
N LYS A 311 0.91 20.75 6.66
CA LYS A 311 2.08 20.42 7.50
C LYS A 311 1.63 20.17 8.93
N LEU A 312 1.10 18.97 9.19
CA LEU A 312 0.65 18.57 10.53
C LEU A 312 1.79 18.26 11.51
N GLY A 313 3.03 18.12 11.01
CA GLY A 313 4.17 17.84 11.87
C GLY A 313 4.16 16.43 12.47
N VAL A 314 3.64 15.44 11.74
CA VAL A 314 3.58 14.06 12.22
C VAL A 314 5.00 13.47 12.28
N PRO A 315 5.52 13.09 13.46
CA PRO A 315 6.82 12.44 13.58
C PRO A 315 6.76 11.01 13.08
N ALA A 316 7.91 10.37 12.91
CA ALA A 316 7.97 8.95 12.57
C ALA A 316 9.15 8.28 13.27
N ARG A 317 8.89 7.12 13.89
CA ARG A 317 9.89 6.26 14.53
C ARG A 317 9.64 4.81 14.17
N CYS A 318 10.63 4.14 13.61
CA CYS A 318 10.64 2.69 13.50
C CYS A 318 10.85 2.07 14.88
N ASP A 319 9.87 1.30 15.35
CA ASP A 319 9.97 0.57 16.60
C ASP A 319 10.90 -0.64 16.46
N ALA A 320 11.90 -0.73 17.34
CA ALA A 320 12.93 -1.77 17.24
C ALA A 320 12.42 -3.18 17.62
N GLY A 321 11.38 -3.27 18.44
CA GLY A 321 10.82 -4.55 18.90
C GLY A 321 9.86 -5.17 17.91
N THR A 322 9.09 -4.35 17.19
CA THR A 322 8.03 -4.81 16.29
C THR A 322 8.30 -4.54 14.82
N GLY A 323 9.04 -3.48 14.49
CA GLY A 323 9.17 -2.97 13.13
C GLY A 323 7.98 -2.12 12.67
N LEU A 324 7.09 -1.70 13.59
CA LEU A 324 6.02 -0.76 13.25
C LEU A 324 6.55 0.68 13.12
N LEU A 325 5.92 1.48 12.26
CA LEU A 325 6.20 2.91 12.17
C LEU A 325 5.28 3.68 13.12
N LEU A 326 5.84 4.12 14.24
CA LEU A 326 5.11 4.87 15.27
C LEU A 326 5.08 6.36 14.94
N ILE A 327 3.88 6.94 15.01
CA ILE A 327 3.60 8.32 14.59
C ILE A 327 3.25 9.27 15.77
N GLY A 328 3.57 8.86 17.00
CA GLY A 328 3.15 9.58 18.21
C GLY A 328 1.66 9.43 18.47
N GLU A 329 0.98 10.49 18.91
CA GLU A 329 -0.46 10.48 19.18
C GLU A 329 -1.32 10.27 17.92
N GLY A 330 -0.77 10.52 16.73
CA GLY A 330 -1.47 10.42 15.46
C GLY A 330 -2.37 11.64 15.18
N PRO A 331 -2.41 12.14 13.94
CA PRO A 331 -3.32 13.23 13.57
C PRO A 331 -4.76 12.75 13.39
N ASP A 332 -5.73 13.66 13.51
CA ASP A 332 -7.08 13.42 13.00
C ASP A 332 -7.10 13.53 11.46
N LEU A 333 -7.30 12.40 10.79
CA LEU A 333 -7.43 12.30 9.33
C LEU A 333 -8.83 11.80 8.92
N GLY A 334 -9.78 11.82 9.84
CA GLY A 334 -11.14 11.33 9.63
C GLY A 334 -11.36 9.88 10.08
N PRO A 335 -12.46 9.25 9.61
CA PRO A 335 -13.05 8.09 10.27
C PRO A 335 -12.38 6.75 9.93
N PHE A 336 -11.31 6.72 9.14
CA PHE A 336 -10.71 5.48 8.63
C PHE A 336 -9.46 5.03 9.40
N VAL A 337 -9.23 5.59 10.60
CA VAL A 337 -8.28 5.01 11.56
C VAL A 337 -8.87 3.70 12.07
N LEU A 338 -8.18 2.60 11.78
CA LEU A 338 -8.63 1.26 12.11
C LEU A 338 -8.41 0.96 13.61
N PRO A 339 -9.13 -0.02 14.18
CA PRO A 339 -8.90 -0.46 15.56
C PRO A 339 -7.43 -0.75 15.85
N GLY A 340 -7.00 -0.43 17.07
CA GLY A 340 -5.61 -0.59 17.51
C GLY A 340 -4.69 0.56 17.10
N ASN A 341 -5.24 1.76 16.91
CA ASN A 341 -4.50 2.95 16.49
C ASN A 341 -3.79 2.76 15.15
N ASN A 342 -4.43 2.02 14.25
CA ASN A 342 -3.84 1.59 12.99
C ASN A 342 -4.21 2.57 11.85
N TYR A 343 -3.20 3.25 11.32
CA TYR A 343 -3.32 4.24 10.26
C TYR A 343 -3.14 3.65 8.85
N HIS A 344 -3.33 2.35 8.66
CA HIS A 344 -3.14 1.62 7.39
C HIS A 344 -3.75 2.30 6.15
N VAL A 345 -4.96 2.87 6.26
CA VAL A 345 -5.61 3.59 5.14
C VAL A 345 -4.85 4.87 4.76
N TYR A 346 -4.07 5.41 5.70
CA TYR A 346 -3.33 6.66 5.61
C TYR A 346 -1.80 6.49 5.49
N ASP A 347 -1.27 5.27 5.35
CA ASP A 347 0.19 5.02 5.29
C ASP A 347 0.90 5.91 4.26
N VAL A 348 0.30 6.12 3.08
CA VAL A 348 0.82 7.04 2.06
C VAL A 348 0.38 8.48 2.31
N PRO A 349 -0.92 8.79 2.54
CA PRO A 349 -1.39 10.14 2.85
C PRO A 349 -0.62 10.87 3.96
N LEU A 350 -0.24 10.18 5.06
CA LEU A 350 0.52 10.75 6.17
C LEU A 350 1.83 11.42 5.73
N PHE A 351 2.45 10.87 4.69
CA PHE A 351 3.78 11.25 4.21
C PHE A 351 3.76 11.61 2.72
N TRP A 352 2.60 12.02 2.19
CA TRP A 352 2.37 12.18 0.75
C TRP A 352 3.47 13.01 0.04
N ALA A 353 3.83 14.16 0.60
CA ALA A 353 4.86 15.01 0.02
C ALA A 353 6.28 14.44 0.20
N ASN A 354 6.55 13.73 1.30
CA ASN A 354 7.81 13.04 1.53
C ASN A 354 8.02 11.90 0.54
N VAL A 355 7.00 11.08 0.27
CA VAL A 355 7.04 9.99 -0.73
C VAL A 355 7.34 10.56 -2.11
N ARG A 356 6.63 11.63 -2.51
CA ARG A 356 6.90 12.32 -3.78
C ARG A 356 8.35 12.80 -3.88
N ALA A 357 8.85 13.47 -2.85
CA ALA A 357 10.23 13.97 -2.82
C ALA A 357 11.27 12.85 -2.82
N ASP A 358 10.99 11.70 -2.19
CA ASP A 358 11.86 10.52 -2.19
C ASP A 358 11.96 9.90 -3.59
N VAL A 359 10.82 9.72 -4.27
CA VAL A 359 10.76 9.24 -5.67
C VAL A 359 11.56 10.15 -6.60
N ALA A 360 11.38 11.46 -6.50
CA ALA A 360 12.11 12.45 -7.29
C ALA A 360 13.63 12.30 -7.12
N ARG A 361 14.07 12.29 -5.85
CA ARG A 361 15.49 12.22 -5.48
C ARG A 361 16.14 10.92 -5.94
N ARG A 362 15.51 9.75 -5.70
CA ARG A 362 16.07 8.46 -6.11
C ARG A 362 16.09 8.31 -7.64
N SER A 363 15.07 8.81 -8.33
CA SER A 363 15.02 8.80 -9.80
C SER A 363 16.14 9.64 -10.41
N GLN A 364 16.40 10.82 -9.84
CA GLN A 364 17.54 11.66 -10.24
C GLN A 364 18.89 10.99 -9.96
N ALA A 365 19.05 10.38 -8.78
CA ALA A 365 20.26 9.63 -8.43
C ALA A 365 20.50 8.45 -9.40
N TRP A 366 19.45 7.74 -9.79
CA TRP A 366 19.53 6.65 -10.76
C TRP A 366 19.98 7.15 -12.14
N LEU A 367 19.36 8.23 -12.63
CA LEU A 367 19.72 8.83 -13.93
C LEU A 367 21.18 9.32 -13.94
N ALA A 368 21.65 9.92 -12.84
CA ALA A 368 23.03 10.36 -12.70
C ALA A 368 24.01 9.17 -12.75
N ARG A 369 23.69 8.07 -12.07
CA ARG A 369 24.48 6.82 -12.11
C ARG A 369 24.54 6.22 -13.51
N GLN A 370 23.41 6.16 -14.22
CA GLN A 370 23.38 5.66 -15.61
C GLN A 370 24.21 6.53 -16.56
N LYS A 371 24.12 7.86 -16.43
CA LYS A 371 24.94 8.78 -17.23
C LYS A 371 26.44 8.59 -16.99
N ALA A 372 26.84 8.36 -15.73
CA ALA A 372 28.24 8.11 -15.37
C ALA A 372 28.76 6.75 -15.87
N ALA A 373 27.87 5.75 -16.04
CA ALA A 373 28.20 4.43 -16.56
C ALA A 373 28.29 4.37 -18.10
N GLN A 374 27.81 5.38 -18.83
CA GLN A 374 27.91 5.42 -20.29
C GLN A 374 29.35 5.75 -20.72
N PRO A 375 29.95 5.01 -21.67
CA PRO A 375 31.26 5.35 -22.22
C PRO A 375 31.23 6.76 -22.82
N ALA A 376 32.32 7.53 -22.64
CA ALA A 376 32.45 8.82 -23.31
C ALA A 376 32.29 8.63 -24.83
N PRO A 377 31.57 9.54 -25.53
CA PRO A 377 31.43 9.44 -26.97
C PRO A 377 32.82 9.39 -27.62
N ALA A 378 33.03 8.40 -28.49
CA ALA A 378 34.26 8.29 -29.27
C ALA A 378 34.45 9.60 -30.05
N LYS A 379 35.60 10.24 -29.85
CA LYS A 379 35.98 11.48 -30.53
C LYS A 379 36.30 11.22 -32.00
#